data_AF-A0A4Q1CI44-F1
#
_entry.id   AF-A0A4Q1CI44-F1
#
_cell.length_a   1.000
_cell.length_b   1.000
_cell.length_c   1.000
_cell.angle_alpha   90.00
_cell.angle_beta   90.00
_cell.angle_gamma   90.00
#
_symmetry.space_group_name_H-M   'P 1'
#
loop_
_entity.id
_entity.type
_entity.pdbx_description
1 polymer ?
#
loop_
_entity_poly.entity_id
_entity_poly.type
_entity_poly.pdbx_seq_one_letter_code
_entity_poly.pdbx_strand_id
1 'polypeptide(L)' 'MNEQFTPYEIRLANEIADSLHDRDSIAMHLKYVRKYKEEFLRRVLQKVLSLDETKIRKSRAALYNFLINQGDKYGGAGY' A
#
# COMPACT_ATOMS: atom_id res chain seq x y z
N MET A 1 -10.09 -20.33 1.33
CA MET A 1 -10.41 -19.26 2.30
C MET A 1 -11.20 -18.20 1.55
N ASN A 2 -12.52 -18.14 1.77
CA ASN A 2 -13.35 -17.03 1.25
C ASN A 2 -13.26 -15.90 2.29
N GLU A 3 -12.12 -15.21 2.34
CA GLU A 3 -12.00 -14.03 3.18
C GLU A 3 -12.83 -12.92 2.56
N GLN A 4 -14.00 -12.66 3.14
CA GLN A 4 -14.77 -11.47 2.81
C GLN A 4 -14.04 -10.24 3.38
N PHE A 5 -13.73 -9.29 2.51
CA PHE A 5 -13.24 -7.97 2.90
C PHE A 5 -14.43 -7.08 3.22
N THR A 6 -14.30 -6.24 4.24
CA THR A 6 -15.31 -5.23 4.54
C THR A 6 -15.36 -4.20 3.41
N PRO A 7 -16.50 -3.52 3.20
CA PRO A 7 -16.59 -2.44 2.22
C PRO A 7 -15.52 -1.36 2.44
N TYR A 8 -15.12 -1.13 3.69
CA TYR A 8 -14.05 -0.21 4.06
C TYR A 8 -12.68 -0.66 3.54
N GLU A 9 -12.31 -1.92 3.81
CA GLU A 9 -11.04 -2.49 3.34
C GLU A 9 -10.95 -2.48 1.81
N ILE A 10 -12.04 -2.83 1.14
CA ILE A 10 -12.16 -2.79 -0.32
C ILE A 10 -11.94 -1.37 -0.85
N ARG A 11 -12.63 -0.39 -0.26
CA ARG A 11 -12.50 1.01 -0.66
C ARG A 11 -11.06 1.49 -0.50
N LEU A 12 -10.45 1.28 0.67
CA LEU A 12 -9.09 1.74 0.94
C LEU A 12 -8.07 1.06 0.00
N ALA A 13 -8.21 -0.24 -0.26
CA ALA A 13 -7.34 -0.94 -1.18
C ALA A 13 -7.46 -0.41 -2.62
N ASN A 14 -8.68 -0.09 -3.07
CA ASN A 14 -8.90 0.54 -4.38
C ASN A 14 -8.30 1.95 -4.44
N GLU A 15 -8.49 2.77 -3.40
CA GLU A 15 -7.88 4.12 -3.32
C GLU A 15 -6.34 4.06 -3.43
N ILE A 16 -5.71 3.09 -2.73
CA ILE A 16 -4.26 2.87 -2.80
C ILE A 16 -3.84 2.41 -4.20
N ALA A 17 -4.52 1.39 -4.75
CA ALA A 17 -4.22 0.84 -6.07
C ALA A 17 -4.36 1.90 -7.17
N ASP A 18 -5.40 2.74 -7.11
CA ASP A 18 -5.62 3.85 -8.02
C ASP A 18 -4.50 4.89 -7.96
N SER A 19 -4.13 5.29 -6.75
CA SER A 19 -3.08 6.28 -6.52
C SER A 19 -1.71 5.81 -7.03
N LEU A 20 -1.48 4.50 -7.02
CA LEU A 20 -0.22 3.89 -7.47
C LEU A 20 -0.25 3.43 -8.93
N HIS A 21 -1.40 3.59 -9.62
CA HIS A 21 -1.66 3.04 -10.95
C HIS A 21 -1.39 1.52 -11.04
N ASP A 22 -1.80 0.78 -10.01
CA ASP A 22 -1.51 -0.66 -9.83
C ASP A 22 -2.77 -1.45 -9.44
N ARG A 23 -3.82 -1.31 -10.27
CA ARG A 23 -5.10 -2.01 -10.10
C ARG A 23 -4.96 -3.53 -10.24
N ASP A 24 -4.03 -4.01 -11.05
CA ASP A 24 -3.79 -5.45 -11.27
C ASP A 24 -3.39 -6.17 -9.97
N SER A 25 -2.80 -5.44 -9.03
CA SER A 25 -2.34 -5.97 -7.73
C SER A 25 -3.34 -5.74 -6.58
N ILE A 26 -4.62 -5.49 -6.87
CA ILE A 26 -5.64 -5.19 -5.84
C ILE A 26 -5.70 -6.23 -4.70
N ALA A 27 -5.50 -7.52 -5.01
CA ALA A 27 -5.47 -8.58 -4.02
C ALA A 27 -4.32 -8.41 -2.99
N MET A 28 -3.21 -7.82 -3.40
CA MET A 28 -2.08 -7.52 -2.52
C MET A 28 -2.39 -6.30 -1.64
N HIS A 29 -2.98 -5.25 -2.22
CA HIS A 29 -3.41 -4.07 -1.47
C HIS A 29 -4.45 -4.40 -0.39
N LEU A 30 -5.39 -5.30 -0.70
CA LEU A 30 -6.35 -5.81 0.29
C LEU A 30 -5.67 -6.50 1.49
N LYS A 31 -4.63 -7.30 1.24
CA LYS A 31 -3.83 -7.93 2.32
C LYS A 31 -3.12 -6.89 3.17
N TYR A 32 -2.61 -5.83 2.56
CA TYR A 32 -1.95 -4.74 3.29
C TYR A 32 -2.92 -3.96 4.17
N VAL A 33 -4.09 -3.62 3.65
CA VAL A 33 -5.14 -2.94 4.42
C VAL A 33 -5.59 -3.74 5.63
N ARG A 34 -5.62 -5.06 5.53
CA ARG A 34 -5.94 -5.93 6.67
C ARG A 34 -4.77 -6.12 7.65
N LYS A 35 -3.54 -6.13 7.14
CA LYS A 35 -2.33 -6.39 7.95
C LYS A 35 -1.80 -5.16 8.69
N TYR A 36 -2.00 -3.97 8.13
CA TYR A 36 -1.37 -2.74 8.60
C TYR A 36 -2.39 -1.67 8.92
N LYS A 37 -2.08 -0.82 9.91
CA LYS A 37 -2.89 0.37 10.21
C LYS A 37 -2.92 1.31 9.01
N GLU A 38 -4.10 1.85 8.74
CA GLU A 38 -4.30 2.78 7.64
C GLU A 38 -3.39 4.00 7.71
N GLU A 39 -3.14 4.56 8.90
CA GLU A 39 -2.23 5.69 9.07
C GLU A 39 -0.82 5.39 8.54
N PHE A 40 -0.33 4.17 8.77
CA PHE A 40 0.95 3.71 8.24
C PHE A 40 0.89 3.61 6.71
N LEU A 41 -0.15 2.98 6.17
CA LEU A 41 -0.32 2.83 4.73
C LEU A 41 -0.43 4.18 4.01
N ARG A 42 -1.19 5.13 4.57
CA ARG A 42 -1.34 6.49 4.03
C ARG A 42 -0.04 7.28 4.12
N ARG A 43 0.73 7.15 5.21
CA ARG A 43 2.04 7.79 5.34
C ARG A 43 3.02 7.28 4.29
N VAL A 44 3.07 5.97 4.07
CA VAL A 44 3.92 5.38 3.02
C VAL A 44 3.43 5.81 1.63
N LEU A 45 2.11 5.81 1.39
CA LEU A 45 1.53 6.26 0.13
C LEU A 45 1.90 7.72 -0.17
N GLN A 46 1.70 8.64 0.78
CA GLN A 46 2.08 10.04 0.62
C GLN A 46 3.57 10.22 0.31
N LYS A 47 4.44 9.44 0.98
CA LYS A 47 5.89 9.47 0.72
C LYS A 47 6.23 9.01 -0.70
N VAL A 48 5.55 8.01 -1.23
CA VAL A 48 5.75 7.56 -2.61
C VAL A 48 5.21 8.59 -3.59
N LEU A 49 4.04 9.16 -3.30
CA LEU A 49 3.39 10.11 -4.20
C LEU A 49 4.13 11.44 -4.33
N SER A 50 4.82 11.87 -3.26
CA SER A 50 5.62 13.10 -3.25
C SER A 50 6.95 12.98 -4.00
N LEU A 51 7.37 11.77 -4.37
CA LEU A 51 8.55 11.56 -5.19
C LEU A 51 8.24 11.83 -6.66
N ASP A 52 9.19 12.49 -7.31
CA ASP A 52 9.20 12.61 -8.76
C ASP A 52 9.35 11.22 -9.38
N GLU A 53 8.50 10.90 -10.35
CA GLU A 53 8.48 9.59 -11.00
C GLU A 53 9.81 9.27 -11.71
N THR A 54 10.53 10.30 -12.21
CA THR A 54 11.85 10.14 -12.83
C THR A 54 12.91 9.60 -11.87
N LYS A 55 12.69 9.73 -10.55
CA LYS A 55 13.58 9.21 -9.49
C LYS A 55 13.21 7.80 -9.06
N ILE A 56 12.12 7.23 -9.58
CA ILE A 56 11.63 5.91 -9.20
C ILE A 56 12.15 4.87 -10.20
N ARG A 57 13.02 3.97 -9.73
CA ARG A 57 13.71 2.98 -10.58
C ARG A 57 12.78 1.99 -11.31
N LYS A 58 11.59 1.73 -10.78
CA LYS A 58 10.65 0.73 -11.32
C LYS A 58 9.25 1.30 -11.50
N SER A 59 8.51 1.46 -10.41
CA SER A 59 7.17 2.04 -10.39
C SER A 59 6.84 2.51 -8.97
N ARG A 60 5.85 3.41 -8.86
CA ARG A 60 5.32 3.88 -7.56
C ARG A 60 4.85 2.70 -6.71
N ALA A 61 4.14 1.74 -7.30
CA ALA A 61 3.70 0.52 -6.63
C ALA A 61 4.86 -0.34 -6.10
N ALA A 62 5.91 -0.54 -6.89
CA ALA A 62 7.08 -1.30 -6.45
C ALA A 62 7.77 -0.65 -5.26
N LEU A 63 7.88 0.69 -5.26
CA LEU A 63 8.44 1.45 -4.15
C LEU A 63 7.55 1.40 -2.91
N TYR A 64 6.24 1.53 -3.09
CA TYR A 64 5.26 1.41 -2.01
C TYR A 64 5.37 0.05 -1.31
N ASN A 65 5.34 -1.04 -2.09
CA ASN A 65 5.48 -2.40 -1.58
C ASN A 65 6.80 -2.57 -0.84
N PHE A 66 7.91 -2.06 -1.39
CA PHE A 66 9.21 -2.11 -0.73
C PHE A 66 9.20 -1.39 0.63
N LEU A 67 8.64 -0.19 0.69
CA LEU A 67 8.60 0.62 1.92
C LEU A 67 7.68 0.01 3.00
N ILE A 68 6.56 -0.62 2.61
CA ILE A 68 5.72 -1.39 3.53
C ILE A 68 6.52 -2.53 4.16
N ASN A 69 7.15 -3.37 3.34
CA ASN A 69 7.93 -4.50 3.82
C ASN A 69 9.14 -4.04 4.67
N GLN A 70 9.73 -2.88 4.34
CA GLN A 70 10.77 -2.30 5.15
C GLN A 70 10.23 -1.83 6.52
N GLY A 71 9.10 -1.11 6.56
CA GLY A 71 8.49 -0.67 7.82
C GLY A 71 8.04 -1.81 8.72
N ASP A 72 7.58 -2.92 8.14
CA ASP A 72 7.28 -4.19 8.81
C ASP A 72 8.51 -4.75 9.52
N LYS A 73 9.66 -4.75 8.84
CA LYS A 73 10.93 -5.28 9.37
C LYS A 73 11.53 -4.44 10.51
N TYR A 74 11.28 -3.13 10.53
CA TYR A 74 11.86 -2.20 11.51
C TYR A 74 10.87 -1.70 12.58
N GLY A 75 9.70 -2.34 12.72
CA GLY A 75 8.74 -2.07 13.81
C GLY A 75 7.90 -0.79 13.65
N GLY A 76 8.03 -0.07 12.53
CA GLY A 76 7.25 1.14 12.24
C GLY A 76 5.84 0.86 11.71
N ALA A 77 5.52 -0.40 11.43
CA ALA A 77 4.25 -0.85 10.86
C ALA A 77 3.08 -0.87 11.86
N GLY A 78 3.36 -0.75 13.17
CA GLY A 78 2.38 -0.62 14.24
C GLY A 78 1.21 -1.59 14.10
N TYR A 79 1.42 -2.86 14.44
CA TYR A 79 0.35 -3.87 14.48
C TYR A 79 -0.73 -3.50 15.52
#